data_AF-A0A7X7UF70-F1
#
_entry.id   AF-A0A7X7UF70-F1
#
_cell.length_a   1.000
_cell.length_b   1.000
_cell.length_c   1.000
_cell.angle_alpha   90.00
_cell.angle_beta   90.00
_cell.angle_gamma   90.00
#
_symmetry.space_group_name_H-M   'P 1'
#
loop_
_entity.id
_entity.type
_entity.pdbx_description
1 polymer ?
#
loop_
_entity_poly.entity_id
_entity_poly.type
_entity_poly.pdbx_seq_one_letter_code
_entity_poly.pdbx_strand_id
1 'polypeptide(L)'
;MKRIFPWLLILCLALAACGGNSGDDDDDDNDHSADDDSNGDDDDDAAGDDDSGDDDNDDSTPGAGWSGVTIASVNAPNEYSILVTLSADPGAEAGEAALYAVTSDNGDLEITQAQYDAPTKLVTLQTRKQKLGVEYTLTVTPPTAKKAPLTAQFTAADTAAFWAWDFAEEDEYQLTANRAGVGEHCVIYVEQGSNVADVAETIAAFDEQIYPIETELFIAAPDFDGNDRITLLSLSGGIYYGGYFFGVNAESNADALSMWGLHSNEMEIIYINADGGSLEPVHVIPHEFQHLLYHEKHGWQNVYWDYHDEGLAETAVHAVYGINQYSLDYYLSDPSGSIGRGRSLVHWTYADYDSYVQAYLWWIYLAGRLGGLDHLADIFNLENGDPEEVTALIDDAWGSDMPTTVLQNELAIWVQDDSGPYSFNGLLSFPAGTAPTVPAGYDSVDLEPYAGAIFLLDDDLVNYPGTQGAHILYAGIDPDGNVDLAAPFQVSGGALLAYNSGTNTVSWPAEHSGPDLSAVSRLKTARFAPASPAWRDPPPFNPEHPEVWRSWGTIARERER
;
A
#
# COMPACT_ATOMS: atom_id res chain seq x y z
N MET A 1 0.92 21.82 -14.75
CA MET A 1 1.40 22.08 -16.12
C MET A 1 0.92 20.90 -16.98
N LYS A 2 -0.17 21.06 -17.75
CA LYS A 2 -0.92 19.95 -18.38
C LYS A 2 -0.09 19.28 -19.49
N ARG A 3 0.30 18.02 -19.31
CA ARG A 3 0.87 17.19 -20.37
C ARG A 3 -0.28 16.62 -21.20
N ILE A 4 -0.36 17.07 -22.44
CA ILE A 4 -1.26 16.53 -23.47
C ILE A 4 -0.45 15.47 -24.21
N PHE A 5 -0.83 14.20 -24.09
CA PHE A 5 -0.32 13.13 -24.94
C PHE A 5 -1.10 13.10 -26.26
N PRO A 6 -0.43 13.17 -27.43
CA PRO A 6 -1.09 12.96 -28.70
C PRO A 6 -0.85 11.54 -29.20
N TRP A 7 -1.91 10.76 -29.36
CA TRP A 7 -1.88 9.62 -30.28
C TRP A 7 -2.78 9.89 -31.49
N LEU A 8 -2.14 9.85 -32.65
CA LEU A 8 -2.70 10.13 -33.96
C LEU A 8 -3.06 8.79 -34.63
N LEU A 9 -4.36 8.59 -34.83
CA LEU A 9 -5.03 8.10 -36.04
C LEU A 9 -4.22 7.22 -37.04
N ILE A 10 -4.62 5.94 -37.18
CA ILE A 10 -4.68 5.26 -38.48
C ILE A 10 -6.13 4.76 -38.68
N LEU A 11 -6.68 5.14 -39.83
CA LEU A 11 -8.08 5.04 -40.24
C LEU A 11 -8.23 4.08 -41.45
N CYS A 12 -9.43 3.49 -41.58
CA CYS A 12 -10.16 3.04 -42.80
C CYS A 12 -10.32 1.51 -43.02
N LEU A 13 -11.53 0.95 -42.80
CA LEU A 13 -12.68 0.76 -43.74
C LEU A 13 -12.52 -0.51 -44.62
N ALA A 14 -13.49 -1.43 -44.85
CA ALA A 14 -14.96 -1.33 -44.93
C ALA A 14 -15.69 -2.70 -45.01
N LEU A 15 -17.00 -2.66 -44.70
CA LEU A 15 -18.19 -3.30 -45.35
C LEU A 15 -18.58 -4.78 -45.13
N ALA A 16 -19.65 -4.94 -44.31
CA ALA A 16 -20.96 -5.59 -44.50
C ALA A 16 -21.14 -6.80 -45.46
N ALA A 17 -21.79 -7.86 -44.95
CA ALA A 17 -23.11 -8.36 -45.43
C ALA A 17 -23.64 -9.61 -44.69
N CYS A 18 -24.91 -9.50 -44.24
CA CYS A 18 -26.03 -10.46 -44.33
C CYS A 18 -26.05 -11.86 -43.67
N GLY A 19 -27.17 -12.10 -42.96
CA GLY A 19 -27.86 -13.39 -42.75
C GLY A 19 -27.94 -13.78 -41.27
N GLY A 20 -29.08 -14.06 -40.62
CA GLY A 20 -30.46 -14.24 -41.02
C GLY A 20 -31.14 -15.25 -40.07
N ASN A 21 -32.40 -14.95 -39.72
CA ASN A 21 -33.50 -15.89 -39.45
C ASN A 21 -33.83 -16.40 -38.01
N SER A 22 -35.06 -16.02 -37.61
CA SER A 22 -36.23 -16.84 -37.18
C SER A 22 -36.35 -17.47 -35.79
N GLY A 23 -37.53 -17.24 -35.20
CA GLY A 23 -38.18 -17.93 -34.07
C GLY A 23 -38.81 -16.89 -33.14
N ASP A 24 -40.03 -16.38 -33.35
CA ASP A 24 -41.34 -17.04 -33.20
C ASP A 24 -41.39 -17.91 -31.94
N ASP A 25 -42.04 -17.43 -30.87
CA ASP A 25 -43.36 -17.96 -30.43
C ASP A 25 -43.76 -17.46 -29.01
N ASP A 26 -45.07 -17.22 -28.91
CA ASP A 26 -45.98 -17.35 -27.75
C ASP A 26 -46.08 -16.25 -26.68
N ASP A 27 -47.12 -15.43 -26.84
CA ASP A 27 -48.33 -15.43 -26.01
C ASP A 27 -48.17 -15.77 -24.51
N ASP A 28 -48.53 -14.82 -23.63
CA ASP A 28 -49.65 -15.06 -22.71
C ASP A 28 -50.11 -13.76 -22.04
N ASP A 29 -51.40 -13.50 -22.24
CA ASP A 29 -52.24 -12.53 -21.56
C ASP A 29 -52.31 -12.81 -20.06
N ASN A 30 -52.34 -11.76 -19.23
CA ASN A 30 -53.25 -11.77 -18.07
C ASN A 30 -53.56 -10.37 -17.56
N ASP A 31 -54.75 -9.91 -17.98
CA ASP A 31 -55.62 -8.98 -17.27
C ASP A 31 -55.86 -9.45 -15.83
N HIS A 32 -55.73 -8.54 -14.86
CA HIS A 32 -56.62 -8.54 -13.70
C HIS A 32 -56.89 -7.11 -13.21
N SER A 33 -58.03 -6.59 -13.65
CA SER A 33 -58.81 -5.58 -12.99
C SER A 33 -59.61 -6.20 -11.84
N ALA A 34 -59.65 -5.52 -10.69
CA ALA A 34 -60.72 -5.65 -9.71
C ALA A 34 -60.77 -4.39 -8.84
N ASP A 35 -61.85 -3.64 -9.05
CA ASP A 35 -62.41 -2.67 -8.12
C ASP A 35 -62.78 -3.35 -6.79
N ASP A 36 -62.73 -2.61 -5.67
CA ASP A 36 -63.72 -2.82 -4.61
C ASP A 36 -63.91 -1.55 -3.77
N ASP A 37 -65.14 -1.04 -3.86
CA ASP A 37 -65.73 -0.01 -3.02
C ASP A 37 -66.06 -0.57 -1.63
N SER A 38 -65.92 0.23 -0.57
CA SER A 38 -66.85 0.10 0.57
C SER A 38 -67.11 1.44 1.26
N ASN A 39 -68.35 1.89 1.08
CA ASN A 39 -69.05 2.87 1.89
C ASN A 39 -69.20 2.40 3.34
N GLY A 40 -69.19 3.36 4.26
CA GLY A 40 -69.60 3.17 5.65
C GLY A 40 -69.88 4.52 6.30
N ASP A 41 -71.02 5.13 5.92
CA ASP A 41 -71.72 6.11 6.75
C ASP A 41 -72.28 5.38 7.99
N ASP A 42 -72.21 6.02 9.16
CA ASP A 42 -73.30 6.02 10.15
C ASP A 42 -73.10 7.18 11.13
N ASP A 43 -74.10 8.06 11.13
CA ASP A 43 -74.38 9.09 12.11
C ASP A 43 -74.74 8.47 13.47
N ASP A 44 -74.42 9.16 14.58
CA ASP A 44 -75.39 9.32 15.66
C ASP A 44 -74.99 10.41 16.66
N ASP A 45 -75.99 11.25 16.96
CA ASP A 45 -76.02 12.38 17.85
C ASP A 45 -75.83 12.02 19.34
N ALA A 46 -75.15 12.88 20.11
CA ALA A 46 -75.50 13.10 21.52
C ALA A 46 -75.06 14.49 22.01
N ALA A 47 -76.07 15.29 22.34
CA ALA A 47 -75.94 16.58 23.02
C ALA A 47 -75.61 16.45 24.52
N GLY A 48 -75.00 17.49 25.09
CA GLY A 48 -74.86 17.74 26.54
C GLY A 48 -73.63 18.62 26.80
N ASP A 49 -73.79 19.94 26.77
CA ASP A 49 -74.03 20.84 27.93
C ASP A 49 -72.76 21.16 28.75
N ASP A 50 -72.37 22.43 28.67
CA ASP A 50 -71.83 23.33 29.69
C ASP A 50 -71.06 22.72 30.87
N ASP A 51 -69.77 23.04 30.98
CA ASP A 51 -69.33 23.81 32.15
C ASP A 51 -68.07 24.65 31.88
N SER A 52 -68.19 25.90 32.30
CA SER A 52 -67.20 26.95 32.26
C SER A 52 -66.11 26.73 33.31
N GLY A 53 -64.85 26.66 32.87
CA GLY A 53 -63.68 26.71 33.72
C GLY A 53 -62.59 27.52 33.04
N ASP A 54 -62.65 28.85 33.24
CA ASP A 54 -61.51 29.75 33.10
C ASP A 54 -60.34 29.21 33.94
N ASP A 55 -59.36 28.59 33.28
CA ASP A 55 -58.00 28.48 33.80
C ASP A 55 -57.07 29.09 32.75
N ASP A 56 -56.67 30.33 33.03
CA ASP A 56 -55.59 31.06 32.38
C ASP A 56 -54.26 30.30 32.51
N ASN A 57 -54.09 29.23 31.74
CA ASN A 57 -52.78 28.68 31.46
C ASN A 57 -52.18 29.48 30.30
N ASP A 58 -51.50 30.56 30.67
CA ASP A 58 -50.50 31.25 29.86
C ASP A 58 -49.28 30.30 29.69
N ASP A 59 -49.52 29.14 29.09
CA ASP A 59 -48.49 28.23 28.59
C ASP A 59 -48.11 28.76 27.21
N SER A 60 -47.38 29.87 27.21
CA SER A 60 -46.77 30.40 26.01
C SER A 60 -45.75 29.38 25.53
N THR A 61 -46.20 28.40 24.75
CA THR A 61 -45.32 27.51 23.97
C THR A 61 -44.26 28.40 23.33
N PRO A 62 -42.97 28.20 23.61
CA PRO A 62 -41.90 29.03 23.07
C PRO A 62 -42.12 29.16 21.56
N GLY A 63 -42.43 30.37 21.11
CA GLY A 63 -42.84 30.58 19.72
C GLY A 63 -41.76 30.08 18.77
N ALA A 64 -42.16 29.26 17.80
CA ALA A 64 -41.28 28.82 16.71
C ALA A 64 -40.54 30.03 16.13
N GLY A 65 -39.23 29.91 16.00
CA GLY A 65 -38.41 30.99 15.45
C GLY A 65 -36.96 30.94 15.90
N TRP A 66 -36.13 31.70 15.20
CA TRP A 66 -34.68 31.72 15.41
C TRP A 66 -34.22 32.38 16.73
N SER A 67 -35.11 32.83 17.61
CA SER A 67 -34.71 33.43 18.88
C SER A 67 -34.16 32.35 19.83
N GLY A 68 -32.96 32.56 20.39
CA GLY A 68 -32.34 31.60 21.32
C GLY A 68 -31.82 30.29 20.71
N VAL A 69 -32.12 30.00 19.43
CA VAL A 69 -31.60 28.81 18.72
C VAL A 69 -30.07 28.84 18.63
N THR A 70 -29.42 27.72 18.91
CA THR A 70 -27.99 27.47 18.72
C THR A 70 -27.81 26.11 18.05
N ILE A 71 -26.62 25.84 17.50
CA ILE A 71 -26.25 24.50 17.06
C ILE A 71 -25.92 23.70 18.32
N ALA A 72 -26.64 22.60 18.56
CA ALA A 72 -26.41 21.69 19.68
C ALA A 72 -25.34 20.64 19.33
N SER A 73 -25.39 20.11 18.11
CA SER A 73 -24.38 19.21 17.56
C SER A 73 -24.37 19.26 16.04
N VAL A 74 -23.23 18.92 15.45
CA VAL A 74 -23.06 18.72 14.01
C VAL A 74 -22.15 17.51 13.80
N ASN A 75 -22.49 16.64 12.86
CA ASN A 75 -21.63 15.54 12.43
C ASN A 75 -21.93 15.14 10.98
N ALA A 76 -21.00 14.44 10.35
CA ALA A 76 -21.14 13.95 8.98
C ALA A 76 -21.23 12.42 9.01
N PRO A 77 -22.43 11.81 9.15
CA PRO A 77 -22.55 10.37 9.33
C PRO A 77 -22.02 9.57 8.13
N ASN A 78 -21.97 10.17 6.94
CA ASN A 78 -21.40 9.62 5.71
C ASN A 78 -20.89 10.75 4.81
N GLU A 79 -20.29 10.39 3.68
CA GLU A 79 -19.66 11.31 2.71
C GLU A 79 -20.63 12.27 2.00
N TYR A 80 -21.94 12.10 2.13
CA TYR A 80 -22.94 12.84 1.35
C TYR A 80 -23.94 13.60 2.21
N SER A 81 -23.79 13.56 3.54
CA SER A 81 -24.73 14.22 4.43
C SER A 81 -24.09 14.79 5.69
N ILE A 82 -24.74 15.83 6.22
CA ILE A 82 -24.44 16.46 7.50
C ILE A 82 -25.71 16.48 8.33
N LEU A 83 -25.61 16.09 9.59
CA LEU A 83 -26.68 16.14 10.57
C LEU A 83 -26.42 17.31 11.53
N VAL A 84 -27.40 18.22 11.64
CA VAL A 84 -27.30 19.40 12.50
C VAL A 84 -28.47 19.37 13.49
N THR A 85 -28.18 19.16 14.76
CA THR A 85 -29.20 19.25 15.81
C THR A 85 -29.23 20.66 16.36
N LEU A 86 -30.41 21.28 16.39
CA LEU A 86 -30.61 22.62 16.90
C LEU A 86 -31.15 22.57 18.34
N SER A 87 -30.80 23.56 19.17
CA SER A 87 -31.20 23.58 20.59
C SER A 87 -32.70 23.82 20.81
N ALA A 88 -33.36 24.51 19.87
CA ALA A 88 -34.78 24.83 19.87
C ALA A 88 -35.35 24.82 18.44
N ASP A 89 -36.68 24.78 18.32
CA ASP A 89 -37.38 24.75 17.04
C ASP A 89 -37.33 26.13 16.35
N PRO A 90 -36.60 26.31 15.22
CA PRO A 90 -36.53 27.57 14.50
C PRO A 90 -37.74 27.80 13.58
N GLY A 91 -38.61 26.80 13.43
CA GLY A 91 -39.66 26.76 12.41
C GLY A 91 -39.19 26.16 11.08
N ALA A 92 -40.15 26.00 10.16
CA ALA A 92 -39.96 25.29 8.89
C ALA A 92 -38.89 25.89 7.96
N GLU A 93 -38.57 27.19 8.11
CA GLU A 93 -37.51 27.88 7.36
C GLU A 93 -36.13 27.21 7.56
N ALA A 94 -35.91 26.48 8.65
CA ALA A 94 -34.69 25.69 8.86
C ALA A 94 -34.46 24.61 7.80
N GLY A 95 -35.48 24.26 6.99
CA GLY A 95 -35.33 23.37 5.84
C GLY A 95 -34.78 24.04 4.57
N GLU A 96 -34.45 25.33 4.59
CA GLU A 96 -33.94 26.05 3.42
C GLU A 96 -32.41 25.93 3.31
N ALA A 97 -31.92 25.25 2.25
CA ALA A 97 -30.48 25.05 2.02
C ALA A 97 -29.68 26.36 1.97
N ALA A 98 -30.29 27.46 1.50
CA ALA A 98 -29.65 28.77 1.40
C ALA A 98 -29.26 29.39 2.76
N LEU A 99 -29.78 28.86 3.88
CA LEU A 99 -29.38 29.29 5.21
C LEU A 99 -28.02 28.73 5.63
N TYR A 100 -27.52 27.72 4.94
CA TYR A 100 -26.34 26.94 5.33
C TYR A 100 -25.19 27.18 4.36
N ALA A 101 -23.98 27.32 4.89
CA ALA A 101 -22.74 27.31 4.13
C ALA A 101 -21.73 26.40 4.85
N VAL A 102 -20.97 25.62 4.09
CA VAL A 102 -19.96 24.71 4.62
C VAL A 102 -18.63 25.01 3.94
N THR A 103 -17.63 25.41 4.71
CA THR A 103 -16.35 25.91 4.20
C THR A 103 -15.18 25.20 4.88
N SER A 104 -14.08 24.98 4.16
CA SER A 104 -12.81 24.48 4.70
C SER A 104 -11.64 25.14 3.96
N ASP A 105 -10.43 24.98 4.49
CA ASP A 105 -9.21 25.39 3.77
C ASP A 105 -9.00 24.57 2.49
N ASN A 106 -9.58 23.36 2.42
CA ASN A 106 -9.60 22.46 1.27
C ASN A 106 -10.75 22.74 0.28
N GLY A 107 -11.45 23.86 0.45
CA GLY A 107 -12.55 24.32 -0.40
C GLY A 107 -13.94 24.22 0.22
N ASP A 108 -14.88 24.93 -0.38
CA ASP A 108 -16.28 24.96 0.06
C ASP A 108 -17.02 23.69 -0.37
N LEU A 109 -17.90 23.20 0.50
CA LEU A 109 -18.74 22.04 0.23
C LEU A 109 -20.15 22.49 -0.16
N GLU A 110 -20.58 22.13 -1.37
CA GLU A 110 -21.91 22.45 -1.86
C GLU A 110 -22.99 21.65 -1.12
N ILE A 111 -23.99 22.36 -0.60
CA ILE A 111 -25.23 21.81 -0.05
C ILE A 111 -26.27 21.76 -1.16
N THR A 112 -26.74 20.57 -1.48
CA THR A 112 -27.70 20.33 -2.57
C THR A 112 -29.15 20.34 -2.07
N GLN A 113 -29.36 19.98 -0.80
CA GLN A 113 -30.68 19.94 -0.17
C GLN A 113 -30.56 20.13 1.34
N ALA A 114 -31.60 20.69 1.97
CA ALA A 114 -31.78 20.68 3.40
C ALA A 114 -33.20 20.17 3.74
N GLN A 115 -33.32 19.41 4.81
CA GLN A 115 -34.58 18.92 5.34
C GLN A 115 -34.60 19.12 6.86
N TYR A 116 -35.67 19.70 7.37
CA TYR A 116 -35.84 19.94 8.81
C TYR A 116 -36.94 19.07 9.39
N ASP A 117 -36.64 18.40 10.51
CA ASP A 117 -37.56 17.59 11.31
C ASP A 117 -37.81 18.27 12.66
N ALA A 118 -38.95 18.95 12.79
CA ALA A 118 -39.27 19.77 13.97
C ALA A 118 -39.33 18.99 15.31
N PRO A 119 -39.96 17.80 15.40
CA PRO A 119 -39.94 16.97 16.61
C PRO A 119 -38.55 16.68 17.18
N THR A 120 -37.57 16.39 16.31
CA THR A 120 -36.20 16.06 16.72
C THR A 120 -35.26 17.26 16.67
N LYS A 121 -35.71 18.37 16.09
CA LYS A 121 -34.93 19.58 15.81
C LYS A 121 -33.69 19.28 14.95
N LEU A 122 -33.81 18.26 14.10
CA LEU A 122 -32.73 17.79 13.25
C LEU A 122 -32.85 18.42 11.87
N VAL A 123 -31.75 18.99 11.38
CA VAL A 123 -31.60 19.36 9.98
C VAL A 123 -30.66 18.36 9.33
N THR A 124 -31.13 17.72 8.27
CA THR A 124 -30.33 16.88 7.39
C THR A 124 -29.94 17.69 6.16
N LEU A 125 -28.65 17.96 5.99
CA LEU A 125 -28.10 18.59 4.79
C LEU A 125 -27.57 17.49 3.87
N GLN A 126 -28.00 17.47 2.62
CA GLN A 126 -27.38 16.67 1.57
C GLN A 126 -26.30 17.50 0.88
N THR A 127 -25.17 16.88 0.59
CA THR A 127 -23.99 17.55 0.02
C THR A 127 -23.48 16.81 -1.21
N ARG A 128 -22.48 17.39 -1.90
CA ARG A 128 -21.58 16.59 -2.73
C ARG A 128 -20.72 15.66 -1.84
N LYS A 129 -19.97 14.74 -2.48
CA LYS A 129 -18.98 13.90 -1.79
C LYS A 129 -18.02 14.78 -0.99
N GLN A 130 -17.93 14.51 0.30
CA GLN A 130 -17.04 15.18 1.24
C GLN A 130 -15.62 14.63 1.10
N LYS A 131 -14.61 15.46 1.40
CA LYS A 131 -13.21 15.03 1.48
C LYS A 131 -12.97 14.39 2.84
N LEU A 132 -12.35 13.22 2.86
CA LEU A 132 -12.19 12.44 4.09
C LEU A 132 -11.15 13.10 5.03
N GLY A 133 -11.40 13.06 6.34
CA GLY A 133 -10.54 13.67 7.35
C GLY A 133 -10.56 15.20 7.43
N VAL A 134 -11.18 15.90 6.47
CA VAL A 134 -11.21 17.38 6.45
C VAL A 134 -12.09 17.94 7.57
N GLU A 135 -11.59 18.96 8.26
CA GLU A 135 -12.37 19.78 9.20
C GLU A 135 -13.13 20.88 8.43
N TYR A 136 -14.45 20.82 8.49
CA TYR A 136 -15.34 21.80 7.89
C TYR A 136 -15.95 22.71 8.96
N THR A 137 -16.17 23.98 8.58
CA THR A 137 -16.97 24.93 9.35
C THR A 137 -18.35 25.07 8.72
N LEU A 138 -19.38 24.62 9.44
CA LEU A 138 -20.78 24.91 9.13
C LEU A 138 -21.14 26.30 9.64
N THR A 139 -21.71 27.14 8.77
CA THR A 139 -22.31 28.43 9.10
C THR A 139 -23.80 28.41 8.79
N VAL A 140 -24.63 28.75 9.78
CA VAL A 140 -26.07 28.95 9.63
C VAL A 140 -26.36 30.44 9.70
N THR A 141 -27.00 31.01 8.68
CA THR A 141 -27.39 32.42 8.61
C THR A 141 -28.91 32.54 8.78
N PRO A 142 -29.41 32.82 9.99
CA PRO A 142 -30.84 32.97 10.22
C PRO A 142 -31.45 34.07 9.33
N PRO A 143 -32.66 33.88 8.78
CA PRO A 143 -33.31 34.85 7.87
C PRO A 143 -33.64 36.18 8.56
N THR A 144 -33.70 36.21 9.89
CA THR A 144 -33.85 37.45 10.65
C THR A 144 -32.51 38.18 10.74
N ALA A 145 -32.36 39.22 9.89
CA ALA A 145 -31.17 40.07 9.71
C ALA A 145 -30.53 40.71 10.97
N LYS A 146 -31.06 40.45 12.17
CA LYS A 146 -30.54 40.95 13.45
C LYS A 146 -29.78 39.90 14.26
N LYS A 147 -29.76 38.63 13.84
CA LYS A 147 -29.03 37.58 14.56
C LYS A 147 -27.68 37.33 13.91
N ALA A 148 -26.64 37.17 14.72
CA ALA A 148 -25.34 36.73 14.24
C ALA A 148 -25.44 35.30 13.66
N PRO A 149 -24.65 34.96 12.64
CA PRO A 149 -24.55 33.58 12.16
C PRO A 149 -24.16 32.63 13.28
N LEU A 150 -24.70 31.41 13.23
CA LEU A 150 -24.30 30.31 14.10
C LEU A 150 -23.21 29.54 13.39
N THR A 151 -22.18 29.12 14.11
CA THR A 151 -21.09 28.31 13.55
C THR A 151 -20.83 27.07 14.38
N ALA A 152 -20.42 26.00 13.71
CA ALA A 152 -19.94 24.78 14.35
C ALA A 152 -18.94 24.09 13.41
N GLN A 153 -17.99 23.36 14.00
CA GLN A 153 -17.01 22.58 13.25
C GLN A 153 -17.37 21.09 13.31
N PHE A 154 -17.03 20.36 12.26
CA PHE A 154 -17.14 18.91 12.19
C PHE A 154 -16.08 18.34 11.26
N THR A 155 -15.72 17.08 11.46
CA THR A 155 -14.78 16.34 10.60
C THR A 155 -15.55 15.42 9.66
N ALA A 156 -15.18 15.40 8.38
CA ALA A 156 -15.75 14.51 7.39
C ALA A 156 -14.97 13.19 7.26
N ALA A 157 -15.55 12.07 6.84
CA ALA A 157 -16.89 11.63 7.23
C ALA A 157 -16.75 10.58 8.34
N ASP A 158 -17.78 10.39 9.17
CA ASP A 158 -17.76 9.39 10.25
C ASP A 158 -17.69 7.97 9.66
N THR A 159 -18.29 7.76 8.49
CA THR A 159 -18.20 6.53 7.69
C THR A 159 -18.00 6.84 6.21
N ALA A 160 -17.34 5.94 5.50
CA ALA A 160 -17.14 6.02 4.05
C ALA A 160 -17.21 4.63 3.42
N ALA A 161 -17.57 4.59 2.13
CA ALA A 161 -17.60 3.36 1.35
C ALA A 161 -16.33 3.25 0.50
N PHE A 162 -15.70 2.08 0.52
CA PHE A 162 -14.45 1.83 -0.19
C PHE A 162 -14.57 0.60 -1.08
N TRP A 163 -13.85 0.63 -2.20
CA TRP A 163 -13.50 -0.56 -2.95
C TRP A 163 -12.17 -1.12 -2.45
N ALA A 164 -12.12 -2.43 -2.24
CA ALA A 164 -10.93 -3.15 -1.81
C ALA A 164 -10.82 -4.47 -2.59
N TRP A 165 -9.64 -5.08 -2.57
CA TRP A 165 -9.40 -6.35 -3.22
C TRP A 165 -9.58 -7.51 -2.25
N ASP A 166 -10.36 -8.51 -2.65
CA ASP A 166 -10.47 -9.78 -1.94
C ASP A 166 -9.48 -10.78 -2.55
N PHE A 167 -8.42 -11.12 -1.82
CA PHE A 167 -7.41 -12.09 -2.27
C PHE A 167 -7.91 -13.54 -2.28
N ALA A 168 -8.99 -13.86 -1.57
CA ALA A 168 -9.59 -15.18 -1.58
C ALA A 168 -10.41 -15.38 -2.86
N GLU A 169 -11.22 -14.39 -3.24
CA GLU A 169 -12.09 -14.44 -4.43
C GLU A 169 -11.40 -13.91 -5.70
N GLU A 170 -10.25 -13.23 -5.58
CA GLU A 170 -9.54 -12.55 -6.67
C GLU A 170 -10.41 -11.53 -7.41
N ASP A 171 -11.21 -10.76 -6.66
CA ASP A 171 -12.14 -9.75 -7.17
C ASP A 171 -12.25 -8.55 -6.23
N GLU A 172 -12.79 -7.45 -6.74
CA GLU A 172 -13.09 -6.27 -5.93
C GLU A 172 -14.39 -6.43 -5.17
N TYR A 173 -14.41 -5.92 -3.94
CA TYR A 173 -15.63 -5.81 -3.14
C TYR A 173 -15.75 -4.42 -2.54
N GLN A 174 -17.00 -4.04 -2.29
CA GLN A 174 -17.31 -2.79 -1.61
C GLN A 174 -17.52 -3.06 -0.11
N LEU A 175 -16.90 -2.23 0.72
CA LEU A 175 -17.06 -2.25 2.17
C LEU A 175 -17.42 -0.87 2.72
N THR A 176 -17.91 -0.85 3.96
CA THR A 176 -18.09 0.40 4.72
C THR A 176 -17.12 0.39 5.89
N ALA A 177 -16.41 1.50 6.07
CA ALA A 177 -15.46 1.67 7.16
C ALA A 177 -15.81 2.90 8.01
N ASN A 178 -15.50 2.82 9.30
CA ASN A 178 -15.65 3.92 10.26
C ASN A 178 -14.34 4.69 10.38
N ARG A 179 -14.40 6.02 10.42
CA ARG A 179 -13.23 6.84 10.73
C ARG A 179 -12.79 6.59 12.17
N ALA A 180 -11.57 6.09 12.35
CA ALA A 180 -11.00 5.80 13.66
C ALA A 180 -10.15 6.94 14.20
N GLY A 181 -9.50 7.71 13.32
CA GLY A 181 -8.67 8.85 13.72
C GLY A 181 -8.24 9.71 12.53
N VAL A 182 -7.76 10.91 12.85
CA VAL A 182 -7.24 11.90 11.87
C VAL A 182 -5.95 12.47 12.42
N GLY A 183 -4.90 12.39 11.63
CA GLY A 183 -3.61 13.04 11.84
C GLY A 183 -3.45 14.30 10.99
N GLU A 184 -2.25 14.86 11.03
CA GLU A 184 -1.84 15.95 10.15
C GLU A 184 -1.72 15.47 8.70
N HIS A 185 -1.12 14.29 8.48
CA HIS A 185 -0.83 13.74 7.16
C HIS A 185 -1.57 12.45 6.84
N CYS A 186 -2.40 11.93 7.76
CA CYS A 186 -3.17 10.72 7.53
C CYS A 186 -4.62 10.80 8.04
N VAL A 187 -5.48 9.96 7.49
CA VAL A 187 -6.79 9.63 8.05
C VAL A 187 -6.95 8.11 8.09
N ILE A 188 -7.37 7.58 9.25
CA ILE A 188 -7.51 6.14 9.46
C ILE A 188 -8.99 5.76 9.40
N TYR A 189 -9.31 4.84 8.51
CA TYR A 189 -10.61 4.16 8.44
C TYR A 189 -10.46 2.69 8.78
N VAL A 190 -11.43 2.16 9.52
CA VAL A 190 -11.46 0.76 9.96
C VAL A 190 -12.74 0.12 9.48
N GLU A 191 -12.63 -0.96 8.72
CA GLU A 191 -13.77 -1.73 8.25
C GLU A 191 -14.76 -2.04 9.39
N GLN A 192 -16.06 -1.90 9.10
CA GLN A 192 -17.10 -2.18 10.09
C GLN A 192 -17.07 -3.64 10.54
N GLY A 193 -16.91 -3.84 11.85
CA GLY A 193 -16.78 -5.18 12.45
C GLY A 193 -15.36 -5.50 12.91
N SER A 194 -14.37 -4.77 12.39
CA SER A 194 -12.97 -4.84 12.80
C SER A 194 -12.69 -3.95 14.01
N ASN A 195 -11.61 -4.24 14.73
CA ASN A 195 -11.16 -3.43 15.86
C ASN A 195 -9.63 -3.39 15.91
N VAL A 196 -9.07 -2.18 15.92
CA VAL A 196 -7.63 -1.92 16.02
C VAL A 196 -7.34 -1.11 17.27
N ALA A 197 -6.31 -1.52 18.01
CA ALA A 197 -6.02 -0.95 19.33
C ALA A 197 -5.05 0.25 19.29
N ASP A 198 -4.29 0.38 18.21
CA ASP A 198 -3.09 1.20 18.09
C ASP A 198 -3.26 2.47 17.23
N VAL A 199 -4.50 2.85 16.88
CA VAL A 199 -4.83 4.02 16.02
C VAL A 199 -4.03 5.29 16.38
N ALA A 200 -3.95 5.65 17.66
CA ALA A 200 -3.24 6.85 18.09
C ALA A 200 -1.70 6.72 17.98
N GLU A 201 -1.16 5.53 18.20
CA GLU A 201 0.26 5.22 18.00
C GLU A 201 0.60 5.26 16.52
N THR A 202 -0.27 4.71 15.66
CA THR A 202 -0.14 4.74 14.21
C THR A 202 -0.15 6.15 13.66
N ILE A 203 -1.07 7.02 14.10
CA ILE A 203 -1.10 8.43 13.68
C ILE A 203 0.20 9.13 14.07
N ALA A 204 0.66 8.96 15.31
CA ALA A 204 1.90 9.57 15.76
C ALA A 204 3.11 9.05 14.98
N ALA A 205 3.20 7.75 14.73
CA ALA A 205 4.26 7.16 13.92
C ALA A 205 4.25 7.71 12.48
N PHE A 206 3.07 7.83 11.87
CA PHE A 206 2.93 8.32 10.52
C PHE A 206 3.32 9.79 10.40
N ASP A 207 2.72 10.65 11.22
CA ASP A 207 2.92 12.10 11.13
C ASP A 207 4.33 12.53 11.60
N GLU A 208 4.89 11.88 12.62
CA GLU A 208 6.15 12.32 13.24
C GLU A 208 7.40 11.67 12.63
N GLN A 209 7.27 10.49 12.01
CA GLN A 209 8.41 9.72 11.50
C GLN A 209 8.25 9.33 10.03
N ILE A 210 7.24 8.52 9.68
CA ILE A 210 7.13 7.90 8.35
C ILE A 210 6.97 8.96 7.26
N TYR A 211 5.91 9.79 7.35
CA TYR A 211 5.60 10.80 6.35
C TYR A 211 6.75 11.80 6.13
N PRO A 212 7.30 12.48 7.16
CA PRO A 212 8.36 13.46 6.93
C PRO A 212 9.65 12.85 6.40
N ILE A 213 10.05 11.65 6.86
CA ILE A 213 11.29 11.01 6.40
C ILE A 213 11.17 10.55 4.95
N GLU A 214 10.11 9.83 4.60
CA GLU A 214 9.98 9.29 3.24
C GLU A 214 9.69 10.39 2.21
N THR A 215 8.89 11.40 2.56
CA THR A 215 8.63 12.51 1.63
C THR A 215 9.83 13.45 1.45
N GLU A 216 10.73 13.53 2.43
CA GLU A 216 12.01 14.23 2.28
C GLU A 216 12.99 13.40 1.43
N LEU A 217 13.02 12.08 1.63
CA LEU A 217 13.98 11.19 0.97
C LEU A 217 13.62 10.89 -0.48
N PHE A 218 12.35 10.63 -0.79
CA PHE A 218 11.92 10.15 -2.10
C PHE A 218 11.28 11.27 -2.93
N ILE A 219 10.00 11.56 -2.66
CA ILE A 219 9.25 12.66 -3.28
C ILE A 219 8.13 13.12 -2.34
N ALA A 220 7.60 14.33 -2.56
CA ALA A 220 6.38 14.77 -1.89
C ALA A 220 5.23 13.79 -2.17
N ALA A 221 4.41 13.53 -1.16
CA ALA A 221 3.23 12.69 -1.31
C ALA A 221 2.21 13.32 -2.27
N PRO A 222 1.53 12.51 -3.09
CA PRO A 222 0.39 12.97 -3.88
C PRO A 222 -0.81 13.31 -2.97
N ASP A 223 -1.74 14.08 -3.53
CA ASP A 223 -3.01 14.49 -2.91
C ASP A 223 -4.09 14.46 -4.00
N PHE A 224 -4.54 13.26 -4.37
CA PHE A 224 -5.42 13.05 -5.51
C PHE A 224 -6.85 13.52 -5.21
N ASP A 225 -7.32 13.35 -3.98
CA ASP A 225 -8.67 13.75 -3.55
C ASP A 225 -8.74 15.18 -2.96
N GLY A 226 -7.59 15.81 -2.73
CA GLY A 226 -7.47 17.20 -2.28
C GLY A 226 -7.68 17.37 -0.77
N ASN A 227 -7.53 16.32 0.03
CA ASN A 227 -7.76 16.31 1.47
C ASN A 227 -6.47 16.56 2.31
N ASP A 228 -5.31 16.65 1.64
CA ASP A 228 -3.95 16.82 2.19
C ASP A 228 -3.46 15.64 3.08
N ARG A 229 -4.03 14.44 2.94
CA ARG A 229 -3.77 13.27 3.81
C ARG A 229 -3.81 11.94 3.05
N ILE A 230 -2.95 11.02 3.48
CA ILE A 230 -3.00 9.62 3.07
C ILE A 230 -4.12 8.90 3.82
N THR A 231 -4.95 8.15 3.10
CA THR A 231 -5.95 7.27 3.72
C THR A 231 -5.31 5.94 4.10
N LEU A 232 -5.30 5.62 5.39
CA LEU A 232 -4.91 4.30 5.90
C LEU A 232 -6.20 3.49 6.14
N LEU A 233 -6.45 2.48 5.31
CA LEU A 233 -7.65 1.66 5.37
C LEU A 233 -7.36 0.29 5.98
N SER A 234 -7.90 0.06 7.16
CA SER A 234 -7.82 -1.20 7.87
C SER A 234 -8.94 -2.17 7.43
N LEU A 235 -8.53 -3.37 7.05
CA LEU A 235 -9.38 -4.44 6.54
C LEU A 235 -9.34 -5.69 7.45
N SER A 236 -10.43 -6.46 7.47
CA SER A 236 -10.43 -7.83 7.97
C SER A 236 -10.06 -8.79 6.84
N GLY A 237 -8.77 -8.78 6.48
CA GLY A 237 -8.27 -9.39 5.26
C GLY A 237 -7.95 -10.88 5.33
N GLY A 238 -8.23 -11.56 6.44
CA GLY A 238 -7.76 -12.93 6.68
C GLY A 238 -6.29 -12.95 7.12
N ILE A 239 -5.59 -14.06 6.86
CA ILE A 239 -4.13 -14.16 7.11
C ILE A 239 -3.30 -13.96 5.84
N TYR A 240 -3.95 -13.49 4.77
CA TYR A 240 -3.40 -13.45 3.41
C TYR A 240 -2.44 -12.29 3.18
N TYR A 241 -2.55 -11.17 3.89
CA TYR A 241 -1.64 -10.03 3.70
C TYR A 241 -1.31 -9.29 5.00
N GLY A 242 -0.32 -8.40 4.98
CA GLY A 242 0.10 -7.49 6.04
C GLY A 242 -0.38 -6.10 5.68
N GLY A 243 -0.07 -5.66 4.46
CA GLY A 243 -0.67 -4.52 3.78
C GLY A 243 -0.67 -4.72 2.27
N TYR A 244 -1.17 -3.74 1.53
CA TYR A 244 -0.93 -3.64 0.09
C TYR A 244 -1.20 -2.23 -0.43
N PHE A 245 -0.55 -1.89 -1.54
CA PHE A 245 -0.83 -0.69 -2.33
C PHE A 245 -1.53 -1.06 -3.65
N PHE A 246 -2.56 -0.28 -4.00
CA PHE A 246 -3.37 -0.48 -5.21
C PHE A 246 -3.45 0.82 -6.01
N GLY A 247 -2.52 1.01 -6.96
CA GLY A 247 -2.37 2.24 -7.73
C GLY A 247 -3.60 2.67 -8.52
N VAL A 248 -4.51 1.73 -8.83
CA VAL A 248 -5.79 2.04 -9.51
C VAL A 248 -6.61 3.08 -8.73
N ASN A 249 -6.47 3.15 -7.42
CA ASN A 249 -7.17 4.13 -6.60
C ASN A 249 -6.78 5.59 -6.88
N ALA A 250 -5.60 5.83 -7.45
CA ALA A 250 -5.18 7.18 -7.84
C ALA A 250 -5.86 7.66 -9.14
N GLU A 251 -6.52 6.76 -9.89
CA GLU A 251 -7.15 7.06 -11.17
C GLU A 251 -8.61 7.49 -10.98
N SER A 252 -9.20 8.14 -11.98
CA SER A 252 -10.66 8.35 -11.96
C SER A 252 -11.38 7.01 -12.09
N ASN A 253 -12.49 6.81 -11.38
CA ASN A 253 -13.26 5.57 -11.45
C ASN A 253 -13.82 5.34 -12.87
N ALA A 254 -14.07 6.40 -13.63
CA ALA A 254 -14.45 6.27 -15.04
C ALA A 254 -13.32 5.70 -15.91
N ASP A 255 -12.08 6.16 -15.71
CA ASP A 255 -10.92 5.69 -16.46
C ASP A 255 -10.54 4.27 -16.02
N ALA A 256 -10.51 3.99 -14.71
CA ALA A 256 -10.23 2.67 -14.16
C ALA A 256 -11.18 1.59 -14.70
N LEU A 257 -12.49 1.86 -14.70
CA LEU A 257 -13.49 0.96 -15.27
C LEU A 257 -13.32 0.80 -16.79
N SER A 258 -12.99 1.88 -17.49
CA SER A 258 -12.82 1.84 -18.95
C SER A 258 -11.56 1.08 -19.37
N MET A 259 -10.49 1.17 -18.59
CA MET A 259 -9.17 0.61 -18.93
C MET A 259 -9.02 -0.83 -18.46
N TRP A 260 -9.48 -1.11 -17.23
CA TRP A 260 -9.18 -2.37 -16.57
C TRP A 260 -10.43 -3.11 -16.06
N GLY A 261 -11.60 -2.46 -16.10
CA GLY A 261 -12.83 -3.04 -15.54
C GLY A 261 -12.81 -3.09 -14.02
N LEU A 262 -11.98 -2.26 -13.39
CA LEU A 262 -11.79 -2.16 -11.94
C LEU A 262 -12.35 -0.84 -11.43
N HIS A 263 -12.73 -0.82 -10.16
CA HIS A 263 -13.17 0.35 -9.45
C HIS A 263 -11.98 1.15 -8.89
N SER A 264 -12.15 2.45 -8.80
CA SER A 264 -11.20 3.33 -8.11
C SER A 264 -11.90 4.06 -6.98
N ASN A 265 -11.17 4.27 -5.87
CA ASN A 265 -11.60 5.15 -4.80
C ASN A 265 -11.32 6.64 -5.08
N GLU A 266 -10.56 6.95 -6.14
CA GLU A 266 -10.15 8.30 -6.55
C GLU A 266 -9.38 9.05 -5.44
N MET A 267 -8.49 8.33 -4.73
CA MET A 267 -7.68 8.83 -3.61
C MET A 267 -6.44 7.94 -3.35
N GLU A 268 -5.51 8.45 -2.57
CA GLU A 268 -4.31 7.77 -2.10
C GLU A 268 -4.60 6.90 -0.87
N ILE A 269 -4.64 5.57 -1.08
CA ILE A 269 -4.95 4.57 -0.05
C ILE A 269 -3.79 3.62 0.16
N ILE A 270 -3.44 3.39 1.43
CA ILE A 270 -2.68 2.25 1.90
C ILE A 270 -3.64 1.30 2.60
N TYR A 271 -3.67 0.04 2.15
CA TYR A 271 -4.49 -0.99 2.78
C TYR A 271 -3.67 -1.76 3.82
N ILE A 272 -4.26 -2.02 4.97
CA ILE A 272 -3.59 -2.66 6.11
C ILE A 272 -4.47 -3.81 6.59
N ASN A 273 -3.91 -4.99 6.71
CA ASN A 273 -4.60 -6.10 7.34
C ASN A 273 -4.56 -5.96 8.86
N ALA A 274 -5.75 -5.87 9.46
CA ALA A 274 -5.92 -5.66 10.89
C ALA A 274 -6.44 -6.89 11.64
N ASP A 275 -6.40 -8.10 11.07
CA ASP A 275 -6.87 -9.31 11.74
C ASP A 275 -6.08 -9.65 13.03
N GLY A 276 -4.92 -9.03 13.25
CA GLY A 276 -4.15 -9.06 14.49
C GLY A 276 -4.55 -8.00 15.54
N GLY A 277 -5.48 -7.09 15.22
CA GLY A 277 -5.87 -5.95 16.04
C GLY A 277 -4.85 -4.82 16.09
N SER A 278 -3.94 -4.78 15.11
CA SER A 278 -2.81 -3.86 14.99
C SER A 278 -2.74 -3.33 13.55
N LEU A 279 -2.29 -2.08 13.38
CA LEU A 279 -2.03 -1.44 12.10
C LEU A 279 -0.55 -1.54 11.67
N GLU A 280 0.30 -2.18 12.48
CA GLU A 280 1.70 -2.51 12.17
C GLU A 280 2.52 -1.28 11.67
N PRO A 281 2.55 -0.16 12.42
CA PRO A 281 3.14 1.11 11.96
C PRO A 281 4.66 1.09 11.78
N VAL A 282 5.34 0.03 12.22
CA VAL A 282 6.80 -0.06 12.15
C VAL A 282 7.28 -0.67 10.83
N HIS A 283 6.50 -1.56 10.22
CA HIS A 283 6.92 -2.28 9.02
C HIS A 283 5.98 -2.05 7.85
N VAL A 284 4.70 -2.43 7.99
CA VAL A 284 3.74 -2.41 6.88
C VAL A 284 3.54 -0.99 6.34
N ILE A 285 3.27 -0.03 7.22
CA ILE A 285 2.94 1.33 6.76
C ILE A 285 4.09 2.01 6.01
N PRO A 286 5.35 2.08 6.49
CA PRO A 286 6.43 2.67 5.69
C PRO A 286 6.71 1.89 4.40
N HIS A 287 6.59 0.56 4.42
CA HIS A 287 6.73 -0.28 3.22
C HIS A 287 5.70 0.10 2.14
N GLU A 288 4.42 0.10 2.50
CA GLU A 288 3.33 0.39 1.56
C GLU A 288 3.25 1.88 1.17
N PHE A 289 3.67 2.79 2.05
CA PHE A 289 3.76 4.21 1.72
C PHE A 289 4.85 4.46 0.67
N GLN A 290 5.98 3.75 0.76
CA GLN A 290 7.01 3.82 -0.26
C GLN A 290 6.47 3.42 -1.63
N HIS A 291 5.67 2.36 -1.74
CA HIS A 291 5.05 1.95 -3.01
C HIS A 291 4.14 3.03 -3.61
N LEU A 292 3.40 3.76 -2.77
CA LEU A 292 2.58 4.89 -3.21
C LEU A 292 3.46 6.01 -3.79
N LEU A 293 4.56 6.37 -3.13
CA LEU A 293 5.51 7.37 -3.63
C LEU A 293 6.19 6.88 -4.91
N TYR A 294 6.57 5.60 -4.97
CA TYR A 294 7.14 4.96 -6.15
C TYR A 294 6.16 5.06 -7.34
N HIS A 295 4.89 4.73 -7.12
CA HIS A 295 3.88 4.82 -8.16
C HIS A 295 3.66 6.24 -8.66
N GLU A 296 3.61 7.25 -7.79
CA GLU A 296 3.51 8.66 -8.22
C GLU A 296 4.71 9.09 -9.06
N LYS A 297 5.91 8.60 -8.74
CA LYS A 297 7.13 8.91 -9.49
C LYS A 297 7.19 8.19 -10.85
N HIS A 298 6.89 6.90 -10.87
CA HIS A 298 7.23 5.99 -11.97
C HIS A 298 6.01 5.59 -12.82
N GLY A 299 4.80 5.73 -12.27
CA GLY A 299 3.53 5.39 -12.92
C GLY A 299 3.40 3.91 -13.27
N TRP A 300 2.58 3.62 -14.28
CA TRP A 300 2.41 2.28 -14.84
C TRP A 300 3.62 1.93 -15.72
N GLN A 301 4.60 1.24 -15.16
CA GLN A 301 5.81 0.83 -15.89
C GLN A 301 5.55 -0.41 -16.74
N ASN A 302 5.90 -0.33 -18.03
CA ASN A 302 5.91 -1.49 -18.94
C ASN A 302 7.11 -2.43 -18.68
N VAL A 303 8.18 -1.89 -18.09
CA VAL A 303 9.37 -2.62 -17.67
C VAL A 303 9.49 -2.38 -16.17
N TYR A 304 9.11 -3.38 -15.40
CA TYR A 304 9.07 -3.33 -13.95
C TYR A 304 10.11 -4.29 -13.39
N TRP A 305 10.97 -3.79 -12.50
CA TRP A 305 11.99 -4.58 -11.84
C TRP A 305 11.65 -4.69 -10.36
N ASP A 306 11.11 -5.85 -9.96
CA ASP A 306 10.59 -6.06 -8.60
C ASP A 306 11.63 -5.74 -7.52
N TYR A 307 12.89 -6.09 -7.76
CA TYR A 307 13.97 -5.81 -6.81
C TYR A 307 14.19 -4.32 -6.55
N HIS A 308 13.80 -3.45 -7.48
CA HIS A 308 13.91 -2.01 -7.31
C HIS A 308 12.79 -1.47 -6.42
N ASP A 309 11.53 -1.69 -6.78
CA ASP A 309 10.36 -1.20 -6.02
C ASP A 309 10.30 -1.84 -4.62
N GLU A 310 10.22 -3.17 -4.55
CA GLU A 310 10.11 -3.92 -3.29
C GLU A 310 11.36 -3.80 -2.42
N GLY A 311 12.54 -3.75 -3.05
CA GLY A 311 13.77 -3.53 -2.33
C GLY A 311 13.83 -2.14 -1.70
N LEU A 312 13.34 -1.11 -2.40
CA LEU A 312 13.25 0.24 -1.86
C LEU A 312 12.19 0.35 -0.77
N ALA A 313 11.06 -0.34 -0.89
CA ALA A 313 10.04 -0.44 0.16
C ALA A 313 10.62 -1.01 1.47
N GLU A 314 11.39 -2.09 1.38
CA GLU A 314 12.12 -2.65 2.53
C GLU A 314 13.19 -1.69 3.09
N THR A 315 13.83 -0.88 2.23
CA THR A 315 14.77 0.15 2.68
C THR A 315 14.08 1.36 3.33
N ALA A 316 12.82 1.65 3.00
CA ALA A 316 12.05 2.72 3.65
C ALA A 316 11.84 2.43 5.13
N VAL A 317 11.53 1.16 5.47
CA VAL A 317 11.53 0.68 6.86
C VAL A 317 12.85 1.00 7.55
N HIS A 318 13.97 0.79 6.85
CA HIS A 318 15.30 1.13 7.38
C HIS A 318 15.47 2.63 7.58
N ALA A 319 15.14 3.44 6.57
CA ALA A 319 15.28 4.88 6.63
C ALA A 319 14.51 5.49 7.82
N VAL A 320 13.31 4.98 8.10
CA VAL A 320 12.45 5.48 9.20
C VAL A 320 12.91 4.97 10.57
N TYR A 321 13.15 3.66 10.71
CA TYR A 321 13.32 3.03 12.04
C TYR A 321 14.73 2.50 12.32
N GLY A 322 15.67 2.69 11.41
CA GLY A 322 16.98 2.02 11.44
C GLY A 322 16.88 0.57 10.98
N ILE A 323 17.91 -0.25 11.24
CA ILE A 323 18.02 -1.61 10.72
C ILE A 323 16.67 -2.38 10.75
N ASN A 324 16.22 -2.83 9.58
CA ASN A 324 15.10 -3.76 9.46
C ASN A 324 15.54 -5.14 9.97
N GLN A 325 15.47 -5.30 11.30
CA GLN A 325 16.01 -6.45 12.00
C GLN A 325 15.32 -7.75 11.57
N TYR A 326 14.04 -7.67 11.21
CA TYR A 326 13.29 -8.82 10.74
C TYR A 326 13.87 -9.33 9.42
N SER A 327 14.04 -8.46 8.42
CA SER A 327 14.63 -8.79 7.12
C SER A 327 16.05 -9.34 7.26
N LEU A 328 16.85 -8.73 8.15
CA LEU A 328 18.20 -9.20 8.46
C LEU A 328 18.21 -10.60 9.09
N ASP A 329 17.38 -10.84 10.11
CA ASP A 329 17.30 -12.13 10.78
C ASP A 329 16.79 -13.22 9.84
N TYR A 330 15.81 -12.89 8.99
CA TYR A 330 15.29 -13.78 7.97
C TYR A 330 16.39 -14.17 6.98
N TYR A 331 17.10 -13.19 6.39
CA TYR A 331 18.24 -13.43 5.49
C TYR A 331 19.28 -14.35 6.13
N LEU A 332 19.71 -14.05 7.35
CA LEU A 332 20.76 -14.82 8.04
C LEU A 332 20.31 -16.23 8.47
N SER A 333 19.01 -16.44 8.64
CA SER A 333 18.43 -17.75 8.97
C SER A 333 18.19 -18.62 7.74
N ASP A 334 17.97 -18.02 6.56
CA ASP A 334 17.70 -18.68 5.28
C ASP A 334 16.73 -19.86 5.42
N PRO A 335 15.48 -19.62 5.86
CA PRO A 335 14.59 -20.69 6.30
C PRO A 335 14.19 -21.64 5.16
N SER A 336 14.18 -21.16 3.91
CA SER A 336 13.93 -21.97 2.71
C SER A 336 15.20 -22.67 2.19
N GLY A 337 16.38 -22.23 2.64
CA GLY A 337 17.69 -22.62 2.13
C GLY A 337 17.98 -22.10 0.71
N SER A 338 17.17 -21.21 0.16
CA SER A 338 17.30 -20.76 -1.23
C SER A 338 18.46 -19.76 -1.39
N ILE A 339 18.68 -18.90 -0.40
CA ILE A 339 19.69 -17.83 -0.46
C ILE A 339 21.07 -18.49 -0.47
N GLY A 340 21.29 -19.44 0.45
CA GLY A 340 22.53 -20.23 0.47
C GLY A 340 22.74 -21.10 -0.77
N ARG A 341 21.70 -21.37 -1.57
CA ARG A 341 21.79 -22.07 -2.86
C ARG A 341 21.93 -21.14 -4.06
N GLY A 342 22.05 -19.83 -3.83
CA GLY A 342 22.28 -18.83 -4.86
C GLY A 342 21.02 -18.44 -5.62
N ARG A 343 20.12 -17.76 -4.91
CA ARG A 343 19.01 -17.04 -5.53
C ARG A 343 19.54 -15.82 -6.29
N SER A 344 18.94 -15.51 -7.44
CA SER A 344 19.25 -14.29 -8.19
C SER A 344 18.71 -13.06 -7.47
N LEU A 345 19.49 -11.98 -7.45
CA LEU A 345 19.04 -10.67 -6.97
C LEU A 345 17.90 -10.08 -7.82
N VAL A 346 17.91 -10.32 -9.14
CA VAL A 346 17.07 -9.61 -10.11
C VAL A 346 16.04 -10.50 -10.80
N HIS A 347 16.08 -11.82 -10.60
CA HIS A 347 15.03 -12.74 -11.05
C HIS A 347 14.16 -13.15 -9.86
N TRP A 348 12.95 -12.62 -9.82
CA TRP A 348 12.06 -12.75 -8.67
C TRP A 348 11.06 -13.88 -8.82
N THR A 349 10.79 -14.53 -7.69
CA THR A 349 9.68 -15.47 -7.54
C THR A 349 8.74 -14.89 -6.50
N TYR A 350 7.51 -14.54 -6.90
CA TYR A 350 6.54 -13.91 -6.00
C TYR A 350 6.16 -14.80 -4.81
N ALA A 351 5.72 -14.16 -3.73
CA ALA A 351 5.43 -14.76 -2.43
C ALA A 351 6.64 -15.47 -1.78
N ASP A 352 7.85 -15.02 -2.12
CA ASP A 352 9.09 -15.47 -1.52
C ASP A 352 9.91 -14.32 -0.93
N TYR A 353 9.97 -14.29 0.39
CA TYR A 353 10.61 -13.20 1.14
C TYR A 353 12.13 -13.18 0.96
N ASP A 354 12.70 -14.29 0.50
CA ASP A 354 14.13 -14.39 0.21
C ASP A 354 14.57 -13.35 -0.83
N SER A 355 13.71 -12.99 -1.78
CA SER A 355 13.97 -11.94 -2.79
C SER A 355 13.94 -10.54 -2.17
N TYR A 356 12.94 -10.25 -1.33
CA TYR A 356 12.79 -8.99 -0.60
C TYR A 356 14.03 -8.68 0.23
N VAL A 357 14.45 -9.63 1.07
CA VAL A 357 15.59 -9.41 1.97
C VAL A 357 16.92 -9.28 1.22
N GLN A 358 17.08 -9.93 0.06
CA GLN A 358 18.27 -9.76 -0.77
C GLN A 358 18.34 -8.37 -1.39
N ALA A 359 17.22 -7.86 -1.91
CA ALA A 359 17.15 -6.52 -2.45
C ALA A 359 17.33 -5.44 -1.37
N TYR A 360 16.76 -5.64 -0.18
CA TYR A 360 17.02 -4.83 1.00
C TYR A 360 18.52 -4.71 1.29
N LEU A 361 19.22 -5.84 1.42
CA LEU A 361 20.66 -5.84 1.70
C LEU A 361 21.44 -5.16 0.57
N TRP A 362 21.09 -5.44 -0.69
CA TRP A 362 21.73 -4.84 -1.85
C TRP A 362 21.61 -3.31 -1.88
N TRP A 363 20.42 -2.75 -1.69
CA TRP A 363 20.23 -1.30 -1.75
C TRP A 363 20.84 -0.58 -0.55
N ILE A 364 20.81 -1.16 0.65
CA ILE A 364 21.53 -0.60 1.80
C ILE A 364 23.04 -0.64 1.57
N TYR A 365 23.56 -1.72 1.00
CA TYR A 365 24.96 -1.77 0.60
C TYR A 365 25.30 -0.69 -0.44
N LEU A 366 24.47 -0.52 -1.47
CA LEU A 366 24.70 0.47 -2.52
C LEU A 366 24.65 1.90 -1.97
N ALA A 367 23.64 2.22 -1.14
CA ALA A 367 23.55 3.50 -0.44
C ALA A 367 24.78 3.75 0.45
N GLY A 368 25.24 2.73 1.17
CA GLY A 368 26.46 2.79 1.98
C GLY A 368 27.70 3.07 1.13
N ARG A 369 27.80 2.48 -0.06
CA ARG A 369 28.89 2.72 -1.02
C ARG A 369 28.83 4.12 -1.64
N LEU A 370 27.63 4.67 -1.81
CA LEU A 370 27.41 6.03 -2.30
C LEU A 370 27.67 7.10 -1.23
N GLY A 371 27.53 6.76 0.05
CA GLY A 371 27.96 7.62 1.16
C GLY A 371 26.97 7.76 2.31
N GLY A 372 25.84 7.04 2.31
CA GLY A 372 24.84 7.11 3.37
C GLY A 372 23.41 6.89 2.87
N LEU A 373 22.44 6.89 3.80
CA LEU A 373 21.03 6.65 3.51
C LEU A 373 20.40 7.70 2.58
N ASP A 374 20.89 8.94 2.58
CA ASP A 374 20.39 10.00 1.68
C ASP A 374 20.49 9.60 0.19
N HIS A 375 21.41 8.68 -0.15
CA HIS A 375 21.56 8.17 -1.51
C HIS A 375 20.51 7.13 -1.92
N LEU A 376 19.61 6.72 -1.02
CA LEU A 376 18.39 6.02 -1.41
C LEU A 376 17.53 6.91 -2.32
N ALA A 377 17.61 8.25 -2.19
CA ALA A 377 16.99 9.19 -3.12
C ALA A 377 17.54 9.04 -4.55
N ASP A 378 18.85 8.87 -4.71
CA ASP A 378 19.48 8.69 -6.04
C ASP A 378 19.05 7.37 -6.68
N ILE A 379 18.95 6.31 -5.87
CA ILE A 379 18.47 4.99 -6.31
C ILE A 379 17.00 5.07 -6.70
N PHE A 380 16.14 5.63 -5.86
CA PHE A 380 14.72 5.86 -6.14
C PHE A 380 14.49 6.64 -7.45
N ASN A 381 15.41 7.55 -7.80
CA ASN A 381 15.28 8.36 -9.01
C ASN A 381 15.71 7.66 -10.31
N LEU A 382 16.19 6.41 -10.27
CA LEU A 382 16.38 5.58 -11.47
C LEU A 382 15.04 5.37 -12.17
N GLU A 383 14.99 5.40 -13.50
CA GLU A 383 13.70 5.40 -14.21
C GLU A 383 12.95 4.09 -13.97
N ASN A 384 13.64 2.94 -14.12
CA ASN A 384 13.05 1.61 -13.94
C ASN A 384 13.88 0.71 -13.01
N GLY A 385 15.06 1.16 -12.59
CA GLY A 385 15.96 0.36 -11.75
C GLY A 385 16.53 -0.87 -12.47
N ASP A 386 16.57 -0.86 -13.80
CA ASP A 386 17.14 -1.97 -14.55
C ASP A 386 18.67 -2.07 -14.34
N PRO A 387 19.28 -3.26 -14.56
CA PRO A 387 20.71 -3.43 -14.32
C PRO A 387 21.65 -2.52 -15.13
N GLU A 388 21.23 -2.01 -16.29
CA GLU A 388 22.03 -1.06 -17.08
C GLU A 388 22.00 0.34 -16.44
N GLU A 389 20.84 0.79 -15.96
CA GLU A 389 20.70 2.05 -15.21
C GLU A 389 21.51 2.03 -13.91
N VAL A 390 21.43 0.93 -13.16
CA VAL A 390 22.21 0.76 -11.93
C VAL A 390 23.71 0.70 -12.23
N THR A 391 24.10 0.07 -13.34
CA THR A 391 25.49 0.09 -13.82
C THR A 391 25.96 1.52 -14.11
N ALA A 392 25.12 2.34 -14.75
CA ALA A 392 25.46 3.73 -15.04
C ALA A 392 25.65 4.56 -13.77
N LEU A 393 24.78 4.38 -12.75
CA LEU A 393 24.92 5.01 -11.44
C LEU A 393 26.25 4.64 -10.76
N ILE A 394 26.59 3.34 -10.78
CA ILE A 394 27.81 2.80 -10.20
C ILE A 394 29.07 3.31 -10.93
N ASP A 395 29.04 3.37 -12.26
CA ASP A 395 30.15 3.85 -13.10
C ASP A 395 30.43 5.33 -12.84
N ASP A 396 29.39 6.15 -12.74
CA ASP A 396 29.53 7.58 -12.42
C ASP A 396 30.12 7.79 -11.00
N ALA A 397 29.66 6.99 -10.03
CA ALA A 397 30.08 7.14 -8.63
C ALA A 397 31.53 6.67 -8.37
N TRP A 398 31.96 5.53 -8.93
CA TRP A 398 33.32 5.01 -8.70
C TRP A 398 33.94 4.19 -9.84
N GLY A 399 33.40 4.22 -11.06
CA GLY A 399 33.99 3.60 -12.24
C GLY A 399 33.97 2.06 -12.22
N SER A 400 32.83 1.47 -11.85
CA SER A 400 32.59 0.03 -11.81
C SER A 400 31.28 -0.31 -12.53
N ASP A 401 30.91 -1.59 -12.55
CA ASP A 401 29.62 -2.05 -13.06
C ASP A 401 28.80 -2.78 -11.98
N MET A 402 27.52 -3.05 -12.27
CA MET A 402 26.64 -3.77 -11.36
C MET A 402 27.14 -5.19 -11.07
N PRO A 403 27.53 -6.04 -12.05
CA PRO A 403 28.00 -7.39 -11.75
C PRO A 403 29.19 -7.43 -10.77
N THR A 404 30.16 -6.54 -10.94
CA THR A 404 31.31 -6.42 -10.03
C THR A 404 30.87 -5.95 -8.65
N THR A 405 29.92 -5.02 -8.60
CA THR A 405 29.45 -4.42 -7.35
C THR A 405 28.58 -5.39 -6.54
N VAL A 406 27.77 -6.24 -7.21
CA VAL A 406 27.02 -7.32 -6.57
C VAL A 406 27.97 -8.38 -5.99
N LEU A 407 29.02 -8.79 -6.73
CA LEU A 407 30.07 -9.66 -6.16
C LEU A 407 30.68 -9.04 -4.88
N GLN A 408 30.93 -7.73 -4.89
CA GLN A 408 31.45 -7.02 -3.72
C GLN A 408 30.42 -6.97 -2.57
N ASN A 409 29.12 -6.85 -2.85
CA ASN A 409 28.05 -6.96 -1.84
C ASN A 409 28.06 -8.33 -1.16
N GLU A 410 28.10 -9.42 -1.94
CA GLU A 410 28.18 -10.78 -1.40
C GLU A 410 29.41 -10.98 -0.49
N LEU A 411 30.54 -10.39 -0.89
CA LEU A 411 31.74 -10.33 -0.06
C LEU A 411 31.54 -9.47 1.20
N ALA A 412 30.87 -8.32 1.09
CA ALA A 412 30.57 -7.45 2.23
C ALA A 412 29.69 -8.14 3.28
N ILE A 413 28.71 -8.91 2.83
CA ILE A 413 27.84 -9.72 3.69
C ILE A 413 28.65 -10.73 4.49
N TRP A 414 29.68 -11.35 3.89
CA TRP A 414 30.54 -12.29 4.60
C TRP A 414 31.58 -11.60 5.49
N VAL A 415 32.32 -10.63 4.94
CA VAL A 415 33.52 -10.04 5.56
C VAL A 415 33.17 -9.03 6.64
N GLN A 416 32.17 -8.17 6.40
CA GLN A 416 31.75 -7.09 7.30
C GLN A 416 32.90 -6.13 7.66
N ASP A 417 33.66 -5.67 6.66
CA ASP A 417 34.72 -4.67 6.87
C ASP A 417 34.13 -3.36 7.41
N ASP A 418 34.95 -2.57 8.11
CA ASP A 418 34.54 -1.25 8.64
C ASP A 418 34.31 -0.21 7.53
N SER A 419 34.99 -0.35 6.38
CA SER A 419 34.87 0.57 5.25
C SER A 419 35.34 -0.06 3.94
N GLY A 420 34.99 0.55 2.81
CA GLY A 420 35.48 0.16 1.49
C GLY A 420 34.54 -0.81 0.77
N PRO A 421 35.05 -1.59 -0.20
CA PRO A 421 34.17 -2.35 -1.08
C PRO A 421 33.49 -3.56 -0.42
N TYR A 422 34.01 -4.06 0.70
CA TYR A 422 33.45 -5.20 1.43
C TYR A 422 32.76 -4.75 2.74
N SER A 423 32.21 -3.55 2.73
CA SER A 423 31.56 -2.91 3.87
C SER A 423 30.21 -2.33 3.48
N PHE A 424 29.29 -2.32 4.44
CA PHE A 424 28.06 -1.52 4.40
C PHE A 424 28.31 -0.06 4.85
N ASN A 425 29.57 0.32 5.09
CA ASN A 425 30.02 1.64 5.55
C ASN A 425 29.23 2.17 6.75
N GLY A 426 28.90 1.27 7.69
CA GLY A 426 28.20 1.59 8.93
C GLY A 426 26.67 1.62 8.84
N LEU A 427 26.07 1.42 7.66
CA LEU A 427 24.60 1.35 7.53
C LEU A 427 24.01 0.04 8.02
N LEU A 428 24.77 -1.06 7.93
CA LEU A 428 24.36 -2.36 8.41
C LEU A 428 25.54 -3.08 9.06
N SER A 429 25.30 -3.81 10.13
CA SER A 429 26.33 -4.61 10.79
C SER A 429 25.74 -5.86 11.43
N PHE A 430 26.40 -6.99 11.18
CA PHE A 430 26.12 -8.27 11.80
C PHE A 430 27.43 -9.08 11.90
N PRO A 431 27.48 -10.20 12.65
CA PRO A 431 28.73 -10.92 12.80
C PRO A 431 29.25 -11.47 11.47
N ALA A 432 30.53 -11.23 11.18
CA ALA A 432 31.20 -11.78 9.99
C ALA A 432 31.09 -13.30 9.91
N GLY A 433 31.06 -13.84 8.69
CA GLY A 433 30.96 -15.27 8.41
C GLY A 433 29.60 -15.90 8.77
N THR A 434 28.54 -15.09 8.93
CA THR A 434 27.20 -15.60 9.26
C THR A 434 26.21 -15.66 8.10
N ALA A 435 26.65 -15.29 6.89
CA ALA A 435 25.85 -15.39 5.68
C ALA A 435 25.29 -16.81 5.45
N PRO A 436 24.18 -16.94 4.71
CA PRO A 436 23.73 -18.20 4.16
C PRO A 436 24.84 -18.89 3.36
N THR A 437 24.88 -20.22 3.45
CA THR A 437 25.95 -21.03 2.84
C THR A 437 25.34 -22.25 2.17
N VAL A 438 25.99 -22.73 1.12
CA VAL A 438 25.62 -23.96 0.43
C VAL A 438 25.54 -25.13 1.44
N PRO A 439 24.47 -25.94 1.44
CA PRO A 439 24.34 -27.06 2.36
C PRO A 439 25.48 -28.08 2.20
N ALA A 440 25.85 -28.71 3.30
CA ALA A 440 26.95 -29.68 3.29
C ALA A 440 26.68 -30.87 2.35
N GLY A 441 27.72 -31.31 1.65
CA GLY A 441 27.65 -32.42 0.69
C GLY A 441 27.34 -31.99 -0.74
N TYR A 442 26.90 -30.75 -0.97
CA TYR A 442 26.76 -30.20 -2.32
C TYR A 442 28.14 -29.82 -2.85
N ASP A 443 28.48 -30.29 -4.03
CA ASP A 443 29.70 -29.95 -4.77
C ASP A 443 29.47 -28.81 -5.77
N SER A 444 28.20 -28.45 -6.02
CA SER A 444 27.78 -27.36 -6.90
C SER A 444 26.34 -26.90 -6.64
N VAL A 445 26.02 -25.69 -7.13
CA VAL A 445 24.66 -25.18 -7.35
C VAL A 445 24.58 -24.52 -8.73
N ASP A 446 23.38 -24.45 -9.31
CA ASP A 446 23.16 -23.74 -10.57
C ASP A 446 22.80 -22.29 -10.26
N LEU A 447 23.66 -21.35 -10.69
CA LEU A 447 23.52 -19.93 -10.43
C LEU A 447 22.98 -19.21 -11.66
N GLU A 448 21.85 -18.53 -11.53
CA GLU A 448 21.34 -17.59 -12.53
C GLU A 448 22.14 -16.27 -12.53
N PRO A 449 22.00 -15.40 -13.54
CA PRO A 449 22.55 -14.04 -13.52
C PRO A 449 22.36 -13.34 -12.18
N TYR A 450 23.40 -12.71 -11.66
CA TYR A 450 23.42 -12.00 -10.37
C TYR A 450 23.15 -12.88 -9.13
N ALA A 451 23.28 -14.20 -9.23
CA ALA A 451 23.22 -15.10 -8.09
C ALA A 451 24.61 -15.41 -7.54
N GLY A 452 24.74 -15.47 -6.21
CA GLY A 452 25.96 -15.82 -5.49
C GLY A 452 25.73 -16.94 -4.48
N ALA A 453 26.73 -17.81 -4.29
CA ALA A 453 26.67 -18.89 -3.31
C ALA A 453 28.00 -19.08 -2.58
N ILE A 454 27.93 -19.26 -1.26
CA ILE A 454 29.12 -19.39 -0.40
C ILE A 454 29.31 -20.85 0.01
N PHE A 455 30.43 -21.43 -0.42
CA PHE A 455 30.86 -22.77 -0.06
C PHE A 455 31.83 -22.71 1.12
N LEU A 456 31.49 -23.39 2.23
CA LEU A 456 32.46 -23.63 3.30
C LEU A 456 33.31 -24.83 2.93
N LEU A 457 34.63 -24.69 3.06
CA LEU A 457 35.59 -25.73 2.65
C LEU A 457 36.53 -26.08 3.80
N ASP A 458 37.05 -27.32 3.81
CA ASP A 458 38.09 -27.80 4.73
C ASP A 458 39.50 -27.66 4.13
N ASP A 459 39.61 -27.43 2.82
CA ASP A 459 40.86 -27.24 2.11
C ASP A 459 41.54 -25.90 2.48
N ASP A 460 42.87 -25.86 2.36
CA ASP A 460 43.64 -24.63 2.55
C ASP A 460 43.73 -23.79 1.27
N LEU A 461 43.74 -24.47 0.13
CA LEU A 461 44.00 -23.89 -1.18
C LEU A 461 43.04 -24.49 -2.20
N VAL A 462 42.26 -23.64 -2.86
CA VAL A 462 41.40 -24.06 -3.96
C VAL A 462 42.09 -23.68 -5.26
N ASN A 463 42.76 -24.65 -5.87
CA ASN A 463 43.39 -24.48 -7.18
C ASN A 463 42.41 -24.90 -8.27
N TYR A 464 41.54 -23.97 -8.70
CA TYR A 464 40.48 -24.28 -9.66
C TYR A 464 40.71 -23.59 -11.02
N PRO A 465 41.01 -24.33 -12.10
CA PRO A 465 41.17 -23.78 -13.44
C PRO A 465 39.85 -23.93 -14.23
N GLY A 466 39.04 -22.86 -14.19
CA GLY A 466 37.78 -22.62 -14.89
C GLY A 466 37.27 -23.59 -15.97
N THR A 467 36.00 -24.02 -15.81
CA THR A 467 34.99 -24.23 -16.89
C THR A 467 33.54 -24.30 -16.37
N GLN A 468 33.28 -23.95 -15.11
CA GLN A 468 31.99 -24.18 -14.42
C GLN A 468 30.83 -23.38 -15.06
N GLY A 469 31.15 -22.22 -15.59
CA GLY A 469 30.32 -21.46 -16.52
C GLY A 469 31.14 -20.40 -17.23
N ALA A 470 30.57 -19.76 -18.25
CA ALA A 470 31.26 -18.68 -18.95
C ALA A 470 31.35 -17.40 -18.11
N HIS A 471 30.49 -17.27 -17.09
CA HIS A 471 30.32 -16.07 -16.28
C HIS A 471 30.50 -16.32 -14.77
N ILE A 472 30.88 -17.53 -14.35
CA ILE A 472 31.15 -17.79 -12.93
C ILE A 472 32.49 -17.18 -12.52
N LEU A 473 32.43 -16.26 -11.56
CA LEU A 473 33.56 -15.67 -10.84
C LEU A 473 33.70 -16.31 -9.46
N TYR A 474 34.93 -16.32 -8.94
CA TYR A 474 35.25 -16.89 -7.63
C TYR A 474 36.04 -15.91 -6.78
N ALA A 475 35.82 -15.98 -5.47
CA ALA A 475 36.63 -15.30 -4.46
C ALA A 475 36.87 -16.24 -3.28
N GLY A 476 38.14 -16.46 -2.93
CA GLY A 476 38.53 -17.10 -1.68
C GLY A 476 38.44 -16.11 -0.53
N ILE A 477 38.01 -16.58 0.63
CA ILE A 477 37.96 -15.78 1.85
C ILE A 477 38.57 -16.61 2.97
N ASP A 478 39.62 -16.10 3.61
CA ASP A 478 40.24 -16.80 4.74
C ASP A 478 39.48 -16.57 6.07
N PRO A 479 39.81 -17.28 7.16
CA PRO A 479 39.14 -17.12 8.45
C PRO A 479 39.30 -15.73 9.08
N ASP A 480 40.27 -14.95 8.64
CA ASP A 480 40.53 -13.58 9.09
C ASP A 480 39.76 -12.55 8.25
N GLY A 481 39.00 -13.00 7.24
CA GLY A 481 38.20 -12.15 6.34
C GLY A 481 38.98 -11.61 5.14
N ASN A 482 40.22 -12.04 4.90
CA ASN A 482 40.98 -11.56 3.75
C ASN A 482 40.44 -12.18 2.45
N VAL A 483 40.17 -11.33 1.46
CA VAL A 483 39.64 -11.73 0.15
C VAL A 483 40.77 -11.99 -0.85
N ASP A 484 40.71 -13.12 -1.53
CA ASP A 484 41.60 -13.51 -2.63
C ASP A 484 40.81 -13.71 -3.93
N LEU A 485 41.08 -12.87 -4.93
CA LEU A 485 40.41 -12.91 -6.24
C LEU A 485 41.23 -13.64 -7.30
N ALA A 486 42.40 -14.22 -6.96
CA ALA A 486 43.30 -14.85 -7.90
C ALA A 486 43.53 -16.32 -7.58
N ALA A 487 43.21 -17.21 -8.54
CA ALA A 487 43.54 -18.61 -8.40
C ALA A 487 45.08 -18.84 -8.37
N PRO A 488 45.59 -19.78 -7.55
CA PRO A 488 44.83 -20.61 -6.61
C PRO A 488 44.40 -19.83 -5.36
N PHE A 489 43.13 -19.96 -4.98
CA PHE A 489 42.51 -19.14 -3.94
C PHE A 489 42.92 -19.61 -2.55
N GLN A 490 43.45 -18.68 -1.75
CA GLN A 490 43.71 -18.93 -0.33
C GLN A 490 42.38 -18.90 0.43
N VAL A 491 42.00 -20.04 1.00
CA VAL A 491 40.82 -20.13 1.86
C VAL A 491 41.21 -20.57 3.27
N SER A 492 42.25 -21.38 3.48
CA SER A 492 42.75 -21.79 4.81
C SER A 492 41.66 -22.25 5.78
N GLY A 493 40.70 -23.07 5.30
CA GLY A 493 39.52 -23.41 6.08
C GLY A 493 38.58 -22.21 6.29
N GLY A 494 38.44 -21.33 5.31
CA GLY A 494 37.49 -20.23 5.28
C GLY A 494 36.30 -20.55 4.38
N ALA A 495 36.05 -19.72 3.37
CA ALA A 495 34.96 -19.87 2.42
C ALA A 495 35.40 -19.60 0.98
N LEU A 496 34.67 -20.15 0.03
CA LEU A 496 34.76 -19.81 -1.39
C LEU A 496 33.41 -19.28 -1.84
N LEU A 497 33.37 -18.03 -2.29
CA LEU A 497 32.22 -17.45 -2.96
C LEU A 497 32.30 -17.79 -4.44
N ALA A 498 31.21 -18.32 -5.00
CA ALA A 498 30.98 -18.44 -6.44
C ALA A 498 29.83 -17.51 -6.84
N TYR A 499 29.98 -16.78 -7.95
CA TYR A 499 29.02 -15.75 -8.36
C TYR A 499 28.86 -15.75 -9.88
N ASN A 500 27.64 -15.70 -10.38
CA ASN A 500 27.37 -15.59 -11.81
C ASN A 500 27.28 -14.11 -12.24
N SER A 501 28.31 -13.63 -12.93
CA SER A 501 28.38 -12.26 -13.46
C SER A 501 27.66 -12.07 -14.80
N GLY A 502 26.84 -13.03 -15.22
CA GLY A 502 26.04 -12.95 -16.43
C GLY A 502 25.00 -11.84 -16.31
N THR A 503 24.62 -11.25 -17.45
CA THR A 503 23.67 -10.13 -17.52
C THR A 503 22.44 -10.43 -18.38
N ASN A 504 22.31 -11.66 -18.89
CA ASN A 504 21.17 -12.05 -19.72
C ASN A 504 19.92 -12.34 -18.87
N THR A 505 19.11 -11.31 -18.69
CA THR A 505 17.87 -11.32 -17.92
C THR A 505 16.64 -11.72 -18.73
N VAL A 506 16.81 -12.12 -19.99
CA VAL A 506 15.69 -12.58 -20.84
C VAL A 506 15.49 -14.09 -20.72
N SER A 507 16.58 -14.85 -20.69
CA SER A 507 16.53 -16.32 -20.64
C SER A 507 17.05 -16.92 -19.35
N TRP A 508 17.52 -16.09 -18.41
CA TRP A 508 18.02 -16.49 -17.10
C TRP A 508 18.91 -17.74 -17.13
N PRO A 509 19.97 -17.76 -17.96
CA PRO A 509 20.75 -18.99 -18.14
C PRO A 509 21.53 -19.29 -16.85
N ALA A 510 21.10 -20.34 -16.15
CA ALA A 510 21.82 -20.82 -14.99
C ALA A 510 23.14 -21.51 -15.40
N GLU A 511 24.19 -21.27 -14.63
CA GLU A 511 25.51 -21.84 -14.82
C GLU A 511 25.96 -22.60 -13.57
N HIS A 512 26.57 -23.76 -13.77
CA HIS A 512 27.06 -24.61 -12.70
C HIS A 512 28.20 -23.88 -11.96
N SER A 513 28.17 -23.82 -10.63
CA SER A 513 29.08 -22.96 -9.83
C SER A 513 30.07 -23.69 -8.93
N GLY A 514 29.96 -25.02 -8.89
CA GLY A 514 30.68 -25.88 -7.97
C GLY A 514 32.20 -25.81 -8.06
N PRO A 515 32.92 -25.76 -6.95
CA PRO A 515 34.37 -25.98 -6.96
C PRO A 515 34.77 -27.45 -7.24
N ASP A 516 33.81 -28.33 -7.55
CA ASP A 516 33.94 -29.80 -7.53
C ASP A 516 34.47 -30.33 -6.17
N LEU A 517 34.27 -29.53 -5.11
CA LEU A 517 34.58 -29.83 -3.72
C LEU A 517 33.28 -29.73 -2.93
N SER A 518 32.97 -30.76 -2.15
CA SER A 518 31.76 -30.75 -1.34
C SER A 518 31.84 -29.68 -0.25
N ALA A 519 30.83 -28.83 -0.16
CA ALA A 519 30.64 -27.92 0.96
C ALA A 519 30.60 -28.70 2.28
N VAL A 520 31.18 -28.13 3.33
CA VAL A 520 31.14 -28.68 4.69
C VAL A 520 30.17 -27.92 5.58
N SER A 521 29.65 -28.57 6.62
CA SER A 521 28.84 -27.89 7.63
C SER A 521 29.73 -27.41 8.76
N ARG A 522 29.63 -26.12 9.09
CA ARG A 522 30.05 -25.60 10.39
C ARG A 522 28.81 -25.45 11.25
N LEU A 523 28.93 -25.80 12.53
CA LEU A 523 27.86 -25.62 13.50
C LEU A 523 27.46 -24.14 13.53
N LYS A 524 26.39 -23.79 12.82
CA LYS A 524 25.68 -22.54 13.05
C LYS A 524 24.95 -22.68 14.39
N THR A 525 25.10 -21.70 15.27
CA THR A 525 24.18 -21.62 16.40
C THR A 525 22.78 -21.48 15.81
N ALA A 526 21.85 -22.36 16.22
CA ALA A 526 20.49 -22.32 15.72
C ALA A 526 19.93 -20.93 16.04
N ARG A 527 19.74 -20.11 15.00
CA ARG A 527 19.04 -18.84 15.11
C ARG A 527 17.55 -19.13 15.02
N PHE A 528 16.77 -18.28 15.66
CA PHE A 528 15.33 -18.27 15.41
C PHE A 528 15.13 -18.01 13.91
N ALA A 529 14.41 -18.91 13.25
CA ALA A 529 14.02 -18.73 11.87
C ALA A 529 12.62 -18.08 11.89
N PRO A 530 12.51 -16.77 11.59
CA PRO A 530 11.20 -16.17 11.44
C PRO A 530 10.43 -16.90 10.33
N ALA A 531 9.11 -17.06 10.53
CA ALA A 531 8.25 -17.59 9.48
C ALA A 531 8.19 -16.57 8.34
N SER A 532 8.35 -17.01 7.08
CA SER A 532 8.32 -16.12 5.92
C SER A 532 7.05 -15.26 5.92
N PRO A 533 7.18 -13.91 5.91
CA PRO A 533 6.03 -13.04 5.85
C PRO A 533 5.62 -12.78 4.41
N ALA A 534 6.41 -13.09 3.37
CA ALA A 534 6.11 -12.66 1.99
C ALA A 534 4.80 -13.16 1.40
N TRP A 535 4.21 -14.24 1.92
CA TRP A 535 2.83 -14.57 1.54
C TRP A 535 1.84 -13.53 2.04
N ARG A 536 2.28 -12.59 2.89
CA ARG A 536 1.55 -11.48 3.48
C ARG A 536 1.86 -10.16 2.77
N ASP A 537 2.90 -10.08 1.97
CA ASP A 537 3.27 -8.83 1.32
C ASP A 537 3.01 -9.04 -0.18
N PRO A 538 1.76 -8.85 -0.65
CA PRO A 538 1.46 -8.88 -2.07
C PRO A 538 2.25 -7.79 -2.77
N PRO A 539 2.75 -8.06 -3.98
CA PRO A 539 3.43 -7.02 -4.73
C PRO A 539 2.48 -5.85 -5.03
N PRO A 540 2.96 -4.66 -5.41
CA PRO A 540 2.09 -3.61 -5.91
C PRO A 540 1.21 -4.10 -7.06
N PHE A 541 -0.07 -3.72 -7.06
CA PHE A 541 -0.94 -4.12 -8.17
C PHE A 541 -0.62 -3.34 -9.42
N ASN A 542 -0.28 -4.07 -10.48
CA ASN A 542 -0.21 -3.54 -11.83
C ASN A 542 -1.30 -4.20 -12.70
N PRO A 543 -2.34 -3.47 -13.13
CA PRO A 543 -3.40 -4.01 -13.97
C PRO A 543 -2.93 -4.38 -15.38
N GLU A 544 -1.75 -3.94 -15.82
CA GLU A 544 -1.13 -4.41 -17.06
C GLU A 544 -0.46 -5.79 -16.89
N HIS A 545 -0.20 -6.19 -15.64
CA HIS A 545 0.46 -7.44 -15.25
C HIS A 545 -0.31 -8.22 -14.15
N PRO A 546 -1.62 -8.49 -14.31
CA PRO A 546 -2.44 -9.13 -13.28
C PRO A 546 -1.98 -10.58 -12.97
N GLU A 547 -1.19 -11.20 -13.85
CA GLU A 547 -0.56 -12.50 -13.61
C GLU A 547 0.38 -12.52 -12.41
N VAL A 548 1.02 -11.40 -12.08
CA VAL A 548 1.92 -11.26 -10.92
C VAL A 548 1.12 -11.47 -9.63
N TRP A 549 0.02 -10.75 -9.49
CA TRP A 549 -0.90 -10.86 -8.35
C TRP A 549 -1.54 -12.24 -8.25
N ARG A 550 -1.99 -12.82 -9.37
CA ARG A 550 -2.58 -14.17 -9.38
C ARG A 550 -1.55 -15.26 -9.01
N SER A 551 -0.31 -15.10 -9.46
CA SER A 551 0.80 -15.99 -9.12
C SER A 551 1.07 -15.94 -7.61
N TRP A 552 1.20 -14.73 -7.05
CA TRP A 552 1.34 -14.51 -5.62
C TRP A 552 0.16 -15.14 -4.84
N GLY A 553 -1.08 -14.85 -5.22
CA GLY A 553 -2.28 -15.33 -4.52
C GLY A 553 -2.42 -16.84 -4.53
N THR A 554 -1.99 -17.49 -5.63
CA THR A 554 -1.92 -18.95 -5.71
C THR A 554 -0.95 -19.52 -4.68
N ILE A 555 0.27 -18.96 -4.60
CA ILE A 555 1.29 -19.42 -3.67
C ILE A 555 0.89 -19.13 -2.21
N ALA A 556 0.30 -17.96 -1.94
CA ALA A 556 -0.16 -17.58 -0.61
C ALA A 556 -1.20 -18.58 -0.07
N ARG A 557 -2.19 -18.95 -0.88
CA ARG A 557 -3.22 -19.94 -0.52
C ARG A 557 -2.66 -21.36 -0.39
N GLU A 558 -1.63 -21.74 -1.15
CA GLU A 558 -0.98 -23.04 -1.00
C GLU A 558 -0.26 -23.15 0.33
N ARG A 559 0.37 -22.08 0.79
CA ARG A 559 1.12 -22.06 2.05
C ARG A 559 0.24 -21.93 3.30
N GLU A 560 -1.01 -21.48 3.15
CA GLU A 560 -2.02 -21.49 4.22
C GLU A 560 -2.49 -22.91 4.59
N ARG A 561 -2.51 -23.83 3.63
CA ARG A 561 -3.01 -25.22 3.80
C ARG A 561 -1.99 -26.14 4.44
#